data_AF-M3I0T6-F1
#
_entry.id   AF-M3I0T6-F1
#
_cell.length_a   1.000
_cell.length_b   1.000
_cell.length_c   1.000
_cell.angle_alpha   90.00
_cell.angle_beta   90.00
_cell.angle_gamma   90.00
#
_symmetry.space_group_name_H-M   'P 1'
#
loop_
_entity.id
_entity.type
_entity.pdbx_description
1 polymer ?
#
loop_
_entity_poly.entity_id
_entity_poly.type
_entity_poly.pdbx_seq_one_letter_code
_entity_poly.pdbx_strand_id
1 'polypeptide(L)'
;MEISVLIPTLVALPLIGFLVSGIFGKWLKGFTGIFSTATVFASFVLALLSFVDRFHPMRNGIPKIVTLFPWITTGGLNVSLAYQVDQLSLYMVLIITGIGSLIHLYSIGYMKGDPGFARYFAYLNLFIFAMLNLVLAENLILLFLGWEGVGLCSYLLIGFDYHKETAANAGMKAFIVNRIGDLGMLLGIAFVFWYTGSVSFTVIEEAILEIPSFRYILPLAAACFFIGAIGKSAQLPLHVWLPDAMAGPTPVSALIHAATMVTAGIFLIARLNPIFLSAPQVGHWIVVIGSITAFFAATVGLFQNDIKKVLAYSTVSQLGYMFVAMGAGAYVAGLFHLMTHAFLRLF
;
A
#
# COMPACT_ATOMS: atom_id res chain seq x y z
N MET A 1 -3.49 -23.50 -13.59
CA MET A 1 -4.16 -23.22 -12.30
C MET A 1 -5.39 -22.38 -12.54
N GLU A 2 -6.54 -22.73 -11.94
CA GLU A 2 -7.72 -21.85 -11.95
C GLU A 2 -7.45 -20.54 -11.20
N ILE A 3 -8.14 -19.46 -11.54
CA ILE A 3 -7.98 -18.13 -10.89
C ILE A 3 -8.29 -18.22 -9.40
N SER A 4 -9.30 -19.03 -9.05
CA SER A 4 -9.72 -19.37 -7.69
C SER A 4 -8.58 -19.91 -6.83
N VAL A 5 -7.64 -20.65 -7.43
CA VAL A 5 -6.46 -21.20 -6.73
C VAL A 5 -5.26 -20.28 -6.87
N LEU A 6 -5.11 -19.64 -8.03
CA LEU A 6 -3.95 -18.82 -8.36
C LEU A 6 -3.79 -17.62 -7.44
N ILE A 7 -4.85 -16.83 -7.29
CA ILE A 7 -4.78 -15.56 -6.54
C ILE A 7 -4.50 -15.80 -5.05
N PRO A 8 -5.18 -16.75 -4.38
CA PRO A 8 -4.82 -17.11 -3.02
C PRO A 8 -3.39 -17.63 -2.88
N THR A 9 -2.92 -18.44 -3.83
CA THR A 9 -1.53 -18.95 -3.80
C THR A 9 -0.53 -17.81 -3.90
N LEU A 10 -0.78 -16.85 -4.80
CA LEU A 10 0.06 -15.66 -4.97
C LEU A 10 0.20 -14.88 -3.67
N VAL A 11 -0.89 -14.69 -2.92
CA VAL A 11 -0.88 -13.99 -1.62
C VAL A 11 -0.32 -14.86 -0.50
N ALA A 12 -0.52 -16.17 -0.52
CA ALA A 12 -0.04 -17.08 0.51
C ALA A 12 1.50 -17.27 0.48
N LEU A 13 2.14 -17.14 -0.68
CA LEU A 13 3.58 -17.35 -0.83
C LEU A 13 4.43 -16.42 0.07
N PRO A 14 4.24 -15.08 0.12
CA PRO A 14 4.97 -14.23 1.04
C PRO A 14 4.61 -14.51 2.51
N LEU A 15 3.38 -14.95 2.80
CA LEU A 15 3.00 -15.37 4.16
C LEU A 15 3.77 -16.62 4.60
N ILE A 16 3.92 -17.60 3.71
CA ILE A 16 4.77 -18.79 3.94
C ILE A 16 6.22 -18.35 4.16
N GLY A 17 6.71 -17.42 3.34
CA GLY A 17 8.02 -16.80 3.51
C GLY A 17 8.21 -16.17 4.89
N PHE A 18 7.22 -15.43 5.39
CA PHE A 18 7.20 -14.85 6.73
C PHE A 18 7.23 -15.92 7.83
N LEU A 19 6.32 -16.89 7.78
CA LEU A 19 6.20 -17.92 8.81
C LEU A 19 7.46 -18.79 8.88
N VAL A 20 7.98 -19.23 7.72
CA VAL A 20 9.18 -20.06 7.67
C VAL A 20 10.41 -19.29 8.14
N SER A 21 10.58 -18.04 7.71
CA SER A 21 11.73 -17.22 8.11
C SER A 21 11.66 -16.79 9.57
N GLY A 22 10.46 -16.50 10.09
CA GLY A 22 10.25 -16.10 11.48
C GLY A 22 10.43 -17.27 12.46
N ILE A 23 9.88 -18.44 12.14
CA ILE A 23 9.93 -19.61 13.02
C ILE A 23 11.26 -20.37 12.85
N PHE A 24 11.67 -20.64 11.60
CA PHE A 24 12.81 -21.52 11.30
C PHE A 24 14.09 -20.79 10.88
N GLY A 25 14.07 -19.47 10.73
CA GLY A 25 15.20 -18.72 10.17
C GLY A 25 16.51 -18.86 10.96
N LYS A 26 16.45 -19.09 12.28
CA LYS A 26 17.65 -19.39 13.09
C LYS A 26 18.37 -20.66 12.63
N TRP A 27 17.63 -21.67 12.18
CA TRP A 27 18.19 -22.92 11.67
C TRP A 27 18.60 -22.80 10.18
N LEU A 28 17.85 -22.02 9.40
CA LEU A 28 18.10 -21.82 7.97
C LEU A 28 19.29 -20.89 7.67
N LYS A 29 19.71 -20.05 8.63
CA LYS A 29 20.86 -19.13 8.49
C LYS A 29 20.74 -18.31 7.20
N GLY A 30 21.79 -18.28 6.36
CA GLY A 30 21.82 -17.54 5.09
C GLY A 30 20.78 -18.01 4.05
N PHE A 31 20.29 -19.25 4.14
CA PHE A 31 19.26 -19.76 3.24
C PHE A 31 17.91 -19.04 3.41
N THR A 32 17.67 -18.44 4.59
CA THR A 32 16.47 -17.65 4.88
C THR A 32 16.23 -16.53 3.86
N GLY A 33 17.30 -15.86 3.43
CA GLY A 33 17.21 -14.77 2.45
C GLY A 33 16.87 -15.29 1.06
N ILE A 34 17.47 -16.42 0.64
CA ILE A 34 17.19 -17.07 -0.65
C ILE A 34 15.74 -17.54 -0.70
N PHE A 35 15.30 -18.25 0.34
CA PHE A 35 13.93 -18.75 0.44
C PHE A 35 12.90 -17.62 0.42
N SER A 36 13.11 -16.57 1.21
CA SER A 36 12.22 -15.39 1.25
C SER A 36 12.15 -14.68 -0.10
N THR A 37 13.28 -14.55 -0.79
CA THR A 37 13.32 -13.95 -2.12
C THR A 37 12.57 -14.82 -3.13
N ALA A 38 12.76 -16.14 -3.07
CA ALA A 38 12.10 -17.09 -3.95
C ALA A 38 10.57 -17.09 -3.78
N THR A 39 10.05 -16.95 -2.55
CA THR A 39 8.61 -16.86 -2.32
C THR A 39 7.99 -15.62 -2.96
N VAL A 40 8.63 -14.45 -2.83
CA VAL A 40 8.14 -13.21 -3.45
C VAL A 40 8.29 -13.24 -4.96
N PHE A 41 9.39 -13.78 -5.47
CA PHE A 41 9.60 -13.93 -6.92
C PHE A 41 8.60 -14.92 -7.54
N ALA A 42 8.26 -16.01 -6.86
CA ALA A 42 7.22 -16.92 -7.30
C ALA A 42 5.85 -16.21 -7.38
N SER A 43 5.51 -15.34 -6.42
CA SER A 43 4.30 -14.49 -6.51
C SER A 43 4.35 -13.57 -7.73
N PHE A 44 5.51 -12.99 -8.06
CA PHE A 44 5.69 -12.18 -9.27
C PHE A 44 5.45 -12.98 -10.55
N VAL A 45 6.00 -14.20 -10.65
CA VAL A 45 5.77 -15.07 -11.80
C VAL A 45 4.28 -15.42 -11.94
N LEU A 46 3.60 -15.74 -10.83
CA LEU A 46 2.15 -15.99 -10.85
C LEU A 46 1.35 -14.74 -11.25
N ALA A 47 1.77 -13.55 -10.81
CA ALA A 47 1.17 -12.29 -11.22
C ALA A 47 1.32 -12.04 -12.73
N LEU A 48 2.50 -12.30 -13.28
CA LEU A 48 2.81 -12.14 -14.69
C LEU A 48 1.99 -13.11 -15.56
N LEU A 49 1.92 -14.39 -15.15
CA LEU A 49 1.07 -15.38 -15.83
C LEU A 49 -0.41 -14.98 -15.78
N SER A 50 -0.87 -14.42 -14.66
CA SER A 50 -2.25 -13.90 -14.55
C SER A 50 -2.52 -12.75 -15.52
N PHE A 51 -1.55 -11.85 -15.66
CA PHE A 51 -1.63 -10.68 -16.54
C PHE A 51 -1.65 -11.07 -18.02
N VAL A 52 -0.75 -11.98 -18.44
CA VAL A 52 -0.55 -12.37 -19.85
C VAL A 52 -1.63 -13.35 -20.33
N ASP A 53 -1.88 -14.42 -19.58
CA ASP A 53 -2.64 -15.57 -20.10
C ASP A 53 -4.13 -15.53 -19.77
N ARG A 54 -4.53 -14.79 -18.72
CA ARG A 54 -5.80 -15.09 -18.03
C ARG A 54 -6.76 -13.92 -17.89
N PHE A 55 -6.23 -12.71 -17.73
CA PHE A 55 -7.07 -11.53 -17.57
C PHE A 55 -7.32 -10.78 -18.87
N HIS A 56 -6.37 -10.82 -19.82
CA HIS A 56 -6.33 -9.89 -20.96
C HIS A 56 -6.93 -8.54 -20.55
N PRO A 57 -6.32 -7.84 -19.57
CA PRO A 57 -6.95 -6.73 -18.86
C PRO A 57 -7.42 -5.59 -19.79
N MET A 58 -6.88 -5.51 -21.01
CA MET A 58 -7.31 -4.58 -22.06
C MET A 58 -8.55 -5.01 -22.85
N ARG A 59 -9.06 -6.25 -22.68
CA ARG A 59 -10.23 -6.80 -23.36
C ARG A 59 -11.45 -6.97 -22.45
N ASN A 60 -11.25 -7.28 -21.17
CA ASN A 60 -12.35 -7.51 -20.22
C ASN A 60 -12.37 -6.41 -19.15
N GLY A 61 -13.42 -5.57 -19.17
CA GLY A 61 -13.62 -4.49 -18.19
C GLY A 61 -14.23 -4.93 -16.86
N ILE A 62 -14.67 -6.19 -16.75
CA ILE A 62 -15.40 -6.69 -15.57
C ILE A 62 -14.40 -7.26 -14.55
N PRO A 63 -14.41 -6.79 -13.29
CA PRO A 63 -13.57 -7.35 -12.23
C PRO A 63 -13.96 -8.81 -11.95
N LYS A 64 -12.98 -9.67 -11.65
CA LYS A 64 -13.26 -11.03 -11.14
C LYS A 64 -13.08 -11.06 -9.64
N ILE A 65 -14.11 -11.52 -8.94
CA ILE A 65 -14.10 -11.70 -7.49
C ILE A 65 -13.73 -13.15 -7.17
N VAL A 66 -12.69 -13.33 -6.36
CA VAL A 66 -12.26 -14.62 -5.84
C VAL A 66 -12.58 -14.66 -4.35
N THR A 67 -13.70 -15.27 -3.99
CA THR A 67 -14.10 -15.44 -2.59
C THR A 67 -13.41 -16.65 -1.97
N LEU A 68 -12.71 -16.44 -0.86
CA LEU A 68 -12.04 -17.50 -0.12
C LEU A 68 -12.96 -18.16 0.90
N PHE A 69 -13.48 -17.37 1.85
CA PHE A 69 -14.41 -17.83 2.88
C PHE A 69 -15.15 -16.63 3.51
N PRO A 70 -16.33 -16.85 4.12
CA PRO A 70 -17.00 -15.83 4.92
C PRO A 70 -16.18 -15.51 6.18
N TRP A 71 -15.88 -14.23 6.42
CA TRP A 71 -14.98 -13.82 7.51
C TRP A 71 -15.73 -13.24 8.71
N ILE A 72 -16.62 -12.27 8.49
CA ILE A 72 -17.40 -11.62 9.54
C ILE A 72 -18.87 -11.66 9.14
N THR A 73 -19.70 -12.27 9.98
CA THR A 73 -21.16 -12.37 9.80
C THR A 73 -21.85 -12.08 11.12
N THR A 74 -22.21 -10.81 11.36
CA THR A 74 -22.85 -10.39 12.61
C THR A 74 -23.87 -9.27 12.40
N GLY A 75 -25.10 -9.45 12.93
CA GLY A 75 -26.19 -8.46 12.93
C GLY A 75 -26.77 -8.12 11.55
N GLY A 76 -25.95 -7.51 10.70
CA GLY A 76 -26.18 -7.23 9.28
C GLY A 76 -24.89 -7.00 8.49
N LEU A 77 -23.73 -7.00 9.15
CA LEU A 77 -22.42 -6.92 8.52
C LEU A 77 -22.00 -8.29 8.00
N ASN A 78 -21.94 -8.43 6.68
CA ASN A 78 -21.46 -9.63 5.99
C ASN A 78 -20.20 -9.27 5.19
N VAL A 79 -19.05 -9.68 5.71
CA VAL A 79 -17.74 -9.49 5.06
C VAL A 79 -17.16 -10.85 4.73
N SER A 80 -16.89 -11.07 3.46
CA SER A 80 -16.11 -12.22 3.00
C SER A 80 -14.64 -11.82 2.86
N LEU A 81 -13.74 -12.76 3.15
CA LEU A 81 -12.36 -12.60 2.70
C LEU A 81 -12.36 -12.95 1.21
N ALA A 82 -12.38 -11.91 0.37
CA ALA A 82 -12.48 -12.02 -1.08
C ALA A 82 -11.48 -11.08 -1.76
N TYR A 83 -10.96 -11.51 -2.90
CA TYR A 83 -10.04 -10.72 -3.69
C TYR A 83 -10.69 -10.23 -4.97
N GLN A 84 -10.62 -8.92 -5.21
CA GLN A 84 -11.02 -8.29 -6.46
C GLN A 84 -9.80 -8.20 -7.38
N VAL A 85 -9.88 -8.91 -8.50
CA VAL A 85 -8.85 -8.92 -9.53
C VAL A 85 -9.36 -8.12 -10.72
N ASP A 86 -8.65 -7.03 -11.01
CA ASP A 86 -8.89 -6.15 -12.15
C ASP A 86 -7.57 -5.53 -12.62
N GLN A 87 -7.65 -4.61 -13.57
CA GLN A 87 -6.49 -3.94 -14.16
C GLN A 87 -5.65 -3.22 -13.10
N LEU A 88 -6.31 -2.52 -12.17
CA LEU A 88 -5.64 -1.76 -11.11
C LEU A 88 -4.95 -2.70 -10.11
N SER A 89 -5.64 -3.76 -9.66
CA SER A 89 -5.06 -4.76 -8.76
C SER A 89 -3.86 -5.44 -9.38
N LEU A 90 -3.97 -5.94 -10.62
CA LEU A 90 -2.88 -6.66 -11.30
C LEU A 90 -1.68 -5.75 -11.54
N TYR A 91 -1.92 -4.50 -11.94
CA TYR A 91 -0.88 -3.50 -12.11
C TYR A 91 -0.08 -3.30 -10.82
N MET A 92 -0.76 -3.11 -9.70
CA MET A 92 -0.10 -2.93 -8.41
C MET A 92 0.60 -4.21 -7.93
N VAL A 93 -0.02 -5.39 -8.10
CA VAL A 93 0.59 -6.67 -7.72
C VAL A 93 1.91 -6.89 -8.46
N LEU A 94 1.99 -6.59 -9.75
CA LEU A 94 3.22 -6.69 -10.54
C LEU A 94 4.32 -5.75 -10.01
N ILE A 95 3.98 -4.50 -9.71
CA ILE A 95 4.91 -3.53 -9.14
C ILE A 95 5.43 -4.00 -7.77
N ILE A 96 4.51 -4.38 -6.87
CA ILE A 96 4.82 -4.78 -5.50
C ILE A 96 5.70 -6.04 -5.47
N THR A 97 5.33 -7.08 -6.22
CA THR A 97 6.08 -8.34 -6.22
C THR A 97 7.37 -8.26 -7.02
N GLY A 98 7.37 -7.53 -8.14
CA GLY A 98 8.55 -7.30 -8.97
C GLY A 98 9.62 -6.52 -8.23
N ILE A 99 9.32 -5.29 -7.79
CA ILE A 99 10.24 -4.45 -7.03
C ILE A 99 10.56 -5.11 -5.67
N GLY A 100 9.55 -5.71 -5.03
CA GLY A 100 9.73 -6.46 -3.79
C GLY A 100 10.79 -7.55 -3.92
N SER A 101 10.75 -8.35 -5.01
CA SER A 101 11.73 -9.42 -5.24
C SER A 101 13.15 -8.89 -5.44
N LEU A 102 13.32 -7.77 -6.16
CA LEU A 102 14.62 -7.13 -6.36
C LEU A 102 15.20 -6.59 -5.03
N ILE A 103 14.35 -5.99 -4.19
CA ILE A 103 14.75 -5.52 -2.87
C ILE A 103 15.13 -6.69 -1.96
N HIS A 104 14.39 -7.80 -2.00
CA HIS A 104 14.74 -9.01 -1.25
C HIS A 104 16.11 -9.54 -1.68
N LEU A 105 16.36 -9.63 -2.98
CA LEU A 105 17.64 -10.07 -3.54
C LEU A 105 18.80 -9.17 -3.08
N TYR A 106 18.64 -7.85 -3.21
CA TYR A 106 19.64 -6.88 -2.75
C TYR A 106 19.90 -6.99 -1.24
N SER A 107 18.86 -7.23 -0.46
CA SER A 107 18.95 -7.34 1.01
C SER A 107 19.78 -8.53 1.48
N ILE A 108 19.94 -9.59 0.68
CA ILE A 108 20.77 -10.75 1.05
C ILE A 108 22.23 -10.30 1.23
N GLY A 109 22.73 -9.47 0.32
CA GLY A 109 24.07 -8.90 0.39
C GLY A 109 24.18 -7.84 1.48
N TYR A 110 23.20 -6.91 1.52
CA TYR A 110 23.22 -5.78 2.44
C TYR A 110 23.19 -6.19 3.93
N MET A 111 22.38 -7.19 4.27
CA MET A 111 22.21 -7.65 5.66
C MET A 111 23.19 -8.76 6.05
N LYS A 112 24.17 -9.09 5.21
CA LYS A 112 25.10 -10.20 5.46
C LYS A 112 25.89 -9.97 6.75
N GLY A 113 25.77 -10.90 7.69
CA GLY A 113 26.45 -10.84 8.99
C GLY A 113 25.65 -10.14 10.10
N ASP A 114 24.47 -9.57 9.80
CA ASP A 114 23.60 -9.00 10.82
C ASP A 114 22.95 -10.11 11.67
N PRO A 115 22.94 -10.02 13.02
CA PRO A 115 22.36 -11.04 13.89
C PRO A 115 20.83 -11.18 13.72
N GLY A 116 20.16 -10.13 13.24
CA GLY A 116 18.73 -10.08 12.96
C GLY A 116 18.33 -10.47 11.54
N PHE A 117 19.23 -11.08 10.74
CA PHE A 117 19.00 -11.44 9.34
C PHE A 117 17.67 -12.16 9.08
N ALA A 118 17.34 -13.19 9.86
CA ALA A 118 16.09 -13.94 9.71
C ALA A 118 14.84 -13.09 10.03
N ARG A 119 14.91 -12.29 11.09
CA ARG A 119 13.83 -11.38 11.50
C ARG A 119 13.55 -10.33 10.42
N TYR A 120 14.61 -9.80 9.83
CA TYR A 120 14.54 -8.82 8.75
C TYR A 120 13.75 -9.36 7.54
N PHE A 121 14.13 -10.56 7.05
CA PHE A 121 13.44 -11.19 5.93
C PHE A 121 12.01 -11.63 6.25
N ALA A 122 11.73 -12.02 7.49
CA ALA A 122 10.36 -12.27 7.95
C ALA A 122 9.52 -10.98 7.82
N TYR A 123 10.01 -9.84 8.34
CA TYR A 123 9.29 -8.57 8.26
C TYR A 123 9.10 -8.08 6.81
N LEU A 124 10.09 -8.26 5.92
CA LEU A 124 9.93 -7.93 4.51
C LEU A 124 8.84 -8.78 3.83
N ASN A 125 8.79 -10.08 4.11
CA ASN A 125 7.76 -10.97 3.57
C ASN A 125 6.36 -10.62 4.09
N LEU A 126 6.24 -10.33 5.40
CA LEU A 126 4.98 -9.89 5.99
C LEU A 126 4.51 -8.56 5.38
N PHE A 127 5.45 -7.67 5.09
CA PHE A 127 5.18 -6.41 4.42
C PHE A 127 4.58 -6.62 3.02
N ILE A 128 5.18 -7.51 2.20
CA ILE A 128 4.64 -7.85 0.87
C ILE A 128 3.27 -8.49 0.99
N PHE A 129 3.08 -9.42 1.94
CA PHE A 129 1.77 -10.03 2.21
C PHE A 129 0.70 -8.97 2.56
N ALA A 130 1.02 -8.02 3.43
CA ALA A 130 0.09 -6.95 3.81
C ALA A 130 -0.26 -6.05 2.63
N MET A 131 0.74 -5.65 1.82
CA MET A 131 0.50 -4.88 0.59
C MET A 131 -0.35 -5.64 -0.42
N LEU A 132 -0.15 -6.94 -0.59
CA LEU A 132 -0.96 -7.76 -1.49
C LEU A 132 -2.42 -7.83 -1.05
N ASN A 133 -2.68 -8.00 0.25
CA ASN A 133 -4.05 -7.95 0.78
C ASN A 133 -4.68 -6.57 0.57
N LEU A 134 -3.91 -5.49 0.74
CA LEU A 134 -4.39 -4.13 0.51
C LEU A 134 -4.85 -3.94 -0.94
N VAL A 135 -4.04 -4.33 -1.92
CA VAL A 135 -4.32 -4.03 -3.34
C VAL A 135 -5.30 -5.00 -4.00
N LEU A 136 -5.41 -6.22 -3.48
CA LEU A 136 -6.35 -7.22 -3.96
C LEU A 136 -7.68 -7.20 -3.22
N ALA A 137 -7.85 -6.37 -2.18
CA ALA A 137 -9.07 -6.33 -1.40
C ALA A 137 -10.31 -6.14 -2.27
N GLU A 138 -11.38 -6.89 -2.01
CA GLU A 138 -12.71 -6.69 -2.61
C GLU A 138 -13.59 -5.73 -1.79
N ASN A 139 -13.26 -5.53 -0.51
CA ASN A 139 -14.00 -4.69 0.39
C ASN A 139 -13.10 -3.81 1.26
N LEU A 140 -13.68 -2.73 1.79
CA LEU A 140 -12.97 -1.75 2.59
C LEU A 140 -12.34 -2.32 3.87
N ILE A 141 -12.93 -3.36 4.47
CA ILE A 141 -12.43 -3.97 5.71
C ILE A 141 -11.17 -4.78 5.43
N LEU A 142 -11.14 -5.57 4.35
CA LEU A 142 -9.92 -6.26 3.91
C LEU A 142 -8.85 -5.27 3.45
N LEU A 143 -9.24 -4.18 2.78
CA LEU A 143 -8.31 -3.10 2.43
C LEU A 143 -7.69 -2.50 3.70
N PHE A 144 -8.51 -2.25 4.73
CA PHE A 144 -8.05 -1.74 6.03
C PHE A 144 -7.11 -2.73 6.75
N LEU A 145 -7.36 -4.04 6.66
CA LEU A 145 -6.45 -5.07 7.19
C LEU A 145 -5.06 -4.95 6.55
N GLY A 146 -5.00 -4.85 5.22
CA GLY A 146 -3.74 -4.64 4.51
C GLY A 146 -3.10 -3.29 4.88
N TRP A 147 -3.90 -2.24 4.97
CA TRP A 147 -3.48 -0.88 5.33
C TRP A 147 -2.79 -0.80 6.70
N GLU A 148 -3.40 -1.40 7.72
CA GLU A 148 -2.85 -1.55 9.06
C GLU A 148 -1.62 -2.44 9.06
N GLY A 149 -1.68 -3.58 8.37
CA GLY A 149 -0.56 -4.52 8.23
C GLY A 149 0.70 -3.85 7.66
N VAL A 150 0.53 -3.01 6.64
CA VAL A 150 1.63 -2.21 6.05
C VAL A 150 2.18 -1.20 7.06
N GLY A 151 1.30 -0.54 7.83
CA GLY A 151 1.72 0.37 8.91
C GLY A 151 2.55 -0.32 9.99
N LEU A 152 2.10 -1.49 10.44
CA LEU A 152 2.81 -2.32 11.41
C LEU A 152 4.17 -2.79 10.87
N CYS A 153 4.20 -3.30 9.64
CA CYS A 153 5.44 -3.78 9.04
C CYS A 153 6.45 -2.65 8.84
N SER A 154 6.00 -1.45 8.44
CA SER A 154 6.85 -0.26 8.37
C SER A 154 7.43 0.11 9.72
N TYR A 155 6.62 0.10 10.78
CA TYR A 155 7.10 0.36 12.14
C TYR A 155 8.24 -0.61 12.53
N LEU A 156 8.03 -1.91 12.30
CA LEU A 156 9.00 -2.96 12.61
C LEU A 156 10.29 -2.86 11.78
N LEU A 157 10.19 -2.43 10.52
CA LEU A 157 11.33 -2.31 9.61
C LEU A 157 12.11 -0.99 9.79
N ILE A 158 11.44 0.12 10.05
CA ILE A 158 12.09 1.41 10.36
C ILE A 158 12.82 1.30 11.69
N GLY A 159 12.15 0.75 12.71
CA GLY A 159 12.71 0.49 14.04
C GLY A 159 13.53 -0.80 14.14
N PHE A 160 14.03 -1.35 13.02
CA PHE A 160 14.69 -2.66 13.02
C PHE A 160 15.91 -2.72 13.95
N ASP A 161 16.71 -1.65 13.96
CA ASP A 161 17.82 -1.46 14.89
C ASP A 161 17.34 -0.73 16.16
N TYR A 162 16.50 -1.40 16.93
CA TYR A 162 15.85 -0.86 18.13
C TYR A 162 16.83 -0.50 19.27
N HIS A 163 18.10 -0.91 19.18
CA HIS A 163 19.13 -0.47 20.12
C HIS A 163 19.54 0.99 19.87
N LYS A 164 19.30 1.52 18.66
CA LYS A 164 19.49 2.94 18.35
C LYS A 164 18.20 3.70 18.65
N GLU A 165 18.24 4.59 19.64
CA GLU A 165 17.09 5.43 20.00
C GLU A 165 16.55 6.22 18.81
N THR A 166 17.43 6.68 17.90
CA THR A 166 17.02 7.40 16.69
C THR A 166 16.14 6.56 15.78
N ALA A 167 16.44 5.28 15.59
CA ALA A 167 15.66 4.36 14.77
C ALA A 167 14.35 3.96 15.45
N ALA A 168 14.39 3.69 16.76
CA ALA A 168 13.20 3.38 17.55
C ALA A 168 12.19 4.55 17.56
N ASN A 169 12.69 5.77 17.79
CA ASN A 169 11.87 6.99 17.79
C ASN A 169 11.32 7.30 16.38
N ALA A 170 12.11 7.11 15.33
CA ALA A 170 11.66 7.27 13.95
C ALA A 170 10.53 6.28 13.61
N GLY A 171 10.68 5.01 13.99
CA GLY A 171 9.63 4.00 13.84
C GLY A 171 8.36 4.40 14.57
N MET A 172 8.46 4.81 15.84
CA MET A 172 7.32 5.25 16.65
C MET A 172 6.62 6.46 16.04
N LYS A 173 7.38 7.47 15.59
CA LYS A 173 6.83 8.66 14.92
C LYS A 173 6.07 8.26 13.66
N ALA A 174 6.63 7.38 12.83
CA ALA A 174 5.94 6.86 11.66
C ALA A 174 4.65 6.14 12.03
N PHE A 175 4.67 5.28 13.04
CA PHE A 175 3.47 4.55 13.47
C PHE A 175 2.36 5.49 13.95
N ILE A 176 2.69 6.46 14.82
CA ILE A 176 1.71 7.41 15.38
C ILE A 176 1.11 8.31 14.30
N VAL A 177 1.95 8.88 13.42
CA VAL A 177 1.47 9.81 12.39
C VAL A 177 0.57 9.08 11.38
N ASN A 178 0.90 7.84 11.03
CA ASN A 178 0.03 7.03 10.17
C ASN A 178 -1.29 6.67 10.88
N ARG A 179 -1.25 6.36 12.18
CA ARG A 179 -2.45 6.06 12.97
C ARG A 179 -3.47 7.20 12.96
N ILE A 180 -3.00 8.45 12.97
CA ILE A 180 -3.89 9.62 12.86
C ILE A 180 -4.65 9.60 11.53
N GLY A 181 -3.96 9.24 10.42
CA GLY A 181 -4.62 9.05 9.12
C GLY A 181 -5.60 7.87 9.13
N ASP A 182 -5.23 6.77 9.79
CA ASP A 182 -6.04 5.55 9.87
C ASP A 182 -7.41 5.80 10.53
N LEU A 183 -7.50 6.77 11.46
CA LEU A 183 -8.77 7.24 12.01
C LEU A 183 -9.70 7.83 10.95
N GLY A 184 -9.15 8.61 10.02
CA GLY A 184 -9.91 9.14 8.87
C GLY A 184 -10.44 8.01 8.00
N MET A 185 -9.60 7.01 7.72
CA MET A 185 -10.03 5.83 6.96
C MET A 185 -11.17 5.07 7.66
N LEU A 186 -11.07 4.82 8.97
CA LEU A 186 -12.12 4.16 9.75
C LEU A 186 -13.45 4.93 9.73
N LEU A 187 -13.40 6.27 9.85
CA LEU A 187 -14.61 7.09 9.75
C LEU A 187 -15.23 7.01 8.35
N GLY A 188 -14.42 6.99 7.30
CA GLY A 188 -14.90 6.79 5.92
C GLY A 188 -15.62 5.46 5.76
N ILE A 189 -15.04 4.37 6.28
CA ILE A 189 -15.67 3.04 6.28
C ILE A 189 -17.00 3.05 7.05
N ALA A 190 -17.02 3.69 8.23
CA ALA A 190 -18.23 3.79 9.04
C ALA A 190 -19.36 4.54 8.31
N PHE A 191 -19.05 5.66 7.64
CA PHE A 191 -20.04 6.39 6.83
C PHE A 191 -20.58 5.53 5.68
N VAL A 192 -19.68 4.86 4.95
CA VAL A 192 -20.10 4.00 3.84
C VAL A 192 -21.00 2.86 4.33
N PHE A 193 -20.60 2.17 5.39
CA PHE A 193 -21.39 1.07 5.95
C PHE A 193 -22.75 1.54 6.49
N TRP A 194 -22.80 2.69 7.16
CA TRP A 194 -24.03 3.23 7.72
C TRP A 194 -25.12 3.48 6.66
N TYR A 195 -24.74 3.92 5.47
CA TYR A 195 -25.69 4.25 4.40
C TYR A 195 -25.96 3.10 3.43
N THR A 196 -24.96 2.26 3.16
CA THR A 196 -25.07 1.18 2.16
C THR A 196 -25.38 -0.18 2.78
N GLY A 197 -25.19 -0.35 4.08
CA GLY A 197 -25.25 -1.65 4.76
C GLY A 197 -24.14 -2.61 4.34
N SER A 198 -23.18 -2.17 3.52
CA SER A 198 -22.11 -2.99 2.96
C SER A 198 -20.77 -2.24 2.97
N VAL A 199 -19.70 -3.00 2.78
CA VAL A 199 -18.33 -2.47 2.65
C VAL A 199 -17.67 -2.97 1.35
N SER A 200 -18.41 -3.70 0.52
CA SER A 200 -17.99 -4.22 -0.79
C SER A 200 -17.96 -3.11 -1.83
N PHE A 201 -16.92 -3.06 -2.66
CA PHE A 201 -16.78 -2.01 -3.67
C PHE A 201 -17.91 -2.01 -4.70
N THR A 202 -18.39 -3.18 -5.12
CA THR A 202 -19.47 -3.28 -6.11
C THR A 202 -20.79 -2.74 -5.56
N VAL A 203 -21.13 -3.07 -4.30
CA VAL A 203 -22.34 -2.57 -3.65
C VAL A 203 -22.26 -1.06 -3.40
N ILE A 204 -21.06 -0.55 -3.08
CA ILE A 204 -20.84 0.90 -2.92
C ILE A 204 -21.11 1.62 -4.24
N GLU A 205 -20.62 1.12 -5.37
CA GLU A 205 -20.86 1.70 -6.69
C GLU A 205 -22.36 1.75 -7.05
N GLU A 206 -23.07 0.67 -6.80
CA GLU A 206 -24.53 0.59 -6.99
C GLU A 206 -25.27 1.58 -6.06
N ALA A 207 -24.90 1.61 -4.78
CA ALA A 207 -25.52 2.48 -3.78
C ALA A 207 -25.33 3.98 -4.07
N ILE A 208 -24.20 4.38 -4.68
CA ILE A 208 -24.00 5.76 -5.15
C ILE A 208 -25.09 6.14 -6.16
N LEU A 209 -25.50 5.20 -7.02
CA LEU A 209 -26.53 5.44 -8.03
C LEU A 209 -27.94 5.42 -7.42
N GLU A 210 -28.21 4.49 -6.51
CA GLU A 210 -29.57 4.20 -6.02
C GLU A 210 -30.00 5.00 -4.78
N ILE A 211 -29.05 5.48 -3.95
CA ILE A 211 -29.37 6.09 -2.66
C ILE A 211 -29.07 7.61 -2.70
N PRO A 212 -30.07 8.49 -2.90
CA PRO A 212 -29.84 9.93 -2.95
C PRO A 212 -29.26 10.51 -1.65
N SER A 213 -29.67 9.99 -0.49
CA SER A 213 -29.16 10.43 0.81
C SER A 213 -27.66 10.19 0.96
N PHE A 214 -27.15 9.08 0.41
CA PHE A 214 -25.73 8.75 0.41
C PHE A 214 -24.92 9.77 -0.41
N ARG A 215 -25.46 10.27 -1.53
CA ARG A 215 -24.77 11.30 -2.33
C ARG A 215 -24.48 12.58 -1.56
N TYR A 216 -25.35 12.98 -0.63
CA TYR A 216 -25.11 14.17 0.19
C TYR A 216 -23.98 13.98 1.21
N ILE A 217 -23.71 12.75 1.66
CA ILE A 217 -22.63 12.44 2.61
C ILE A 217 -21.32 12.03 1.92
N LEU A 218 -21.34 11.70 0.63
CA LEU A 218 -20.15 11.29 -0.14
C LEU A 218 -18.98 12.27 0.00
N PRO A 219 -19.15 13.61 -0.02
CA PRO A 219 -18.03 14.52 0.21
C PRO A 219 -17.37 14.35 1.58
N LEU A 220 -18.14 14.05 2.62
CA LEU A 220 -17.59 13.81 3.95
C LEU A 220 -16.86 12.46 4.01
N ALA A 221 -17.44 11.40 3.44
CA ALA A 221 -16.79 10.09 3.34
C ALA A 221 -15.49 10.17 2.53
N ALA A 222 -15.51 10.87 1.39
CA ALA A 222 -14.34 11.12 0.55
C ALA A 222 -13.26 11.92 1.31
N ALA A 223 -13.63 12.94 2.08
CA ALA A 223 -12.70 13.70 2.92
C ALA A 223 -12.05 12.82 4.00
N CYS A 224 -12.83 11.93 4.63
CA CYS A 224 -12.33 10.95 5.59
C CYS A 224 -11.30 9.99 4.96
N PHE A 225 -11.60 9.41 3.78
CA PHE A 225 -10.63 8.58 3.05
C PHE A 225 -9.41 9.38 2.61
N PHE A 226 -9.59 10.64 2.22
CA PHE A 226 -8.49 11.53 1.86
C PHE A 226 -7.54 11.79 3.04
N ILE A 227 -8.06 11.97 4.27
CA ILE A 227 -7.22 12.06 5.48
C ILE A 227 -6.37 10.80 5.67
N GLY A 228 -6.96 9.63 5.44
CA GLY A 228 -6.21 8.36 5.40
C GLY A 228 -5.08 8.40 4.38
N ALA A 229 -5.39 8.78 3.13
CA ALA A 229 -4.42 8.91 2.06
C ALA A 229 -3.28 9.91 2.38
N ILE A 230 -3.60 11.05 3.00
CA ILE A 230 -2.60 12.04 3.45
C ILE A 230 -1.58 11.40 4.40
N GLY A 231 -2.06 10.61 5.37
CA GLY A 231 -1.20 9.94 6.36
C GLY A 231 -0.21 8.98 5.71
N LYS A 232 -0.71 7.98 4.98
CA LYS A 232 0.14 6.95 4.35
C LYS A 232 1.03 7.47 3.24
N SER A 233 0.57 8.47 2.48
CA SER A 233 1.34 9.04 1.37
C SER A 233 2.15 10.29 1.76
N ALA A 234 2.34 10.52 3.07
CA ALA A 234 3.17 11.59 3.61
C ALA A 234 2.89 12.96 3.00
N GLN A 235 1.61 13.29 2.79
CA GLN A 235 1.19 14.60 2.31
C GLN A 235 1.17 15.60 3.47
N LEU A 236 1.20 16.90 3.17
CA LEU A 236 0.99 17.92 4.20
C LEU A 236 -0.41 17.77 4.84
N PRO A 237 -0.53 17.89 6.18
CA PRO A 237 0.53 18.19 7.16
C PRO A 237 1.30 16.95 7.69
N LEU A 238 0.84 15.73 7.39
CA LEU A 238 1.36 14.49 7.97
C LEU A 238 2.67 13.96 7.35
N HIS A 239 3.33 14.72 6.48
CA HIS A 239 4.59 14.34 5.82
C HIS A 239 5.78 14.03 6.75
N VAL A 240 5.74 14.53 7.99
CA VAL A 240 6.89 14.62 8.90
C VAL A 240 7.54 13.28 9.28
N TRP A 241 6.86 12.17 9.07
CA TRP A 241 7.41 10.85 9.38
C TRP A 241 8.34 10.31 8.29
N LEU A 242 8.13 10.70 7.03
CA LEU A 242 8.81 10.09 5.89
C LEU A 242 10.32 10.42 5.83
N PRO A 243 10.76 11.66 6.08
CA PRO A 243 12.20 11.95 6.14
C PRO A 243 12.93 11.21 7.27
N ASP A 244 12.26 11.01 8.41
CA ASP A 244 12.84 10.32 9.57
C ASP A 244 12.86 8.80 9.40
N ALA A 245 11.95 8.24 8.59
CA ALA A 245 11.93 6.82 8.24
C ALA A 245 13.22 6.34 7.53
N MET A 246 14.06 7.27 7.04
CA MET A 246 15.41 6.99 6.51
C MET A 246 16.40 6.46 7.56
N ALA A 247 16.02 6.45 8.84
CA ALA A 247 16.77 5.77 9.90
C ALA A 247 16.83 4.24 9.72
N GLY A 248 15.87 3.66 8.99
CA GLY A 248 15.86 2.23 8.69
C GLY A 248 16.98 1.78 7.73
N PRO A 249 17.16 0.44 7.57
CA PRO A 249 18.09 -0.11 6.59
C PRO A 249 17.77 0.40 5.18
N THR A 250 18.80 0.66 4.36
CA THR A 250 18.60 1.23 3.01
C THR A 250 17.61 0.44 2.13
N PRO A 251 17.58 -0.91 2.12
CA PRO A 251 16.57 -1.63 1.34
C PRO A 251 15.13 -1.44 1.84
N VAL A 252 14.94 -1.17 3.14
CA VAL A 252 13.63 -0.82 3.71
C VAL A 252 13.16 0.53 3.17
N SER A 253 14.06 1.52 3.17
CA SER A 253 13.77 2.82 2.58
C SER A 253 13.42 2.70 1.09
N ALA A 254 14.13 1.87 0.33
CA ALA A 254 13.75 1.60 -1.06
C ALA A 254 12.32 1.01 -1.16
N LEU A 255 11.97 0.04 -0.32
CA LEU A 255 10.65 -0.61 -0.36
C LEU A 255 9.52 0.36 -0.01
N ILE A 256 9.66 1.05 1.13
CA ILE A 256 8.64 1.95 1.68
C ILE A 256 8.42 3.15 0.76
N HIS A 257 9.51 3.72 0.21
CA HIS A 257 9.45 4.97 -0.55
C HIS A 257 9.21 4.78 -2.04
N ALA A 258 9.60 3.65 -2.64
CA ALA A 258 9.44 3.44 -4.07
C ALA A 258 8.06 2.87 -4.42
N ALA A 259 7.69 1.74 -3.82
CA ALA A 259 6.70 0.86 -4.45
C ALA A 259 5.48 0.51 -3.58
N THR A 260 5.44 0.91 -2.31
CA THR A 260 4.50 0.27 -1.37
C THR A 260 3.75 1.21 -0.45
N MET A 261 4.28 1.52 0.74
CA MET A 261 3.53 2.22 1.78
C MET A 261 3.03 3.59 1.31
N VAL A 262 3.93 4.38 0.72
CA VAL A 262 3.57 5.72 0.26
C VAL A 262 2.64 5.73 -0.94
N THR A 263 2.59 4.62 -1.70
CA THR A 263 1.69 4.45 -2.83
C THR A 263 0.29 3.98 -2.42
N ALA A 264 0.12 3.49 -1.19
CA ALA A 264 -1.17 2.98 -0.71
C ALA A 264 -2.27 4.06 -0.72
N GLY A 265 -1.97 5.30 -0.35
CA GLY A 265 -2.93 6.40 -0.41
C GLY A 265 -3.35 6.76 -1.84
N ILE A 266 -2.41 6.70 -2.79
CA ILE A 266 -2.70 6.90 -4.22
C ILE A 266 -3.59 5.76 -4.74
N PHE A 267 -3.26 4.53 -4.39
CA PHE A 267 -4.09 3.36 -4.72
C PHE A 267 -5.50 3.47 -4.14
N LEU A 268 -5.65 3.91 -2.88
CA LEU A 268 -6.95 4.12 -2.25
C LEU A 268 -7.81 5.11 -3.06
N ILE A 269 -7.23 6.25 -3.46
CA ILE A 269 -7.95 7.25 -4.26
C ILE A 269 -8.34 6.69 -5.63
N ALA A 270 -7.45 5.91 -6.27
CA ALA A 270 -7.74 5.26 -7.54
C ALA A 270 -8.81 4.16 -7.43
N ARG A 271 -8.76 3.34 -6.38
CA ARG A 271 -9.71 2.25 -6.10
C ARG A 271 -11.10 2.80 -5.75
N LEU A 272 -11.14 3.90 -5.00
CA LEU A 272 -12.37 4.59 -4.62
C LEU A 272 -12.72 5.73 -5.59
N ASN A 273 -12.30 5.64 -6.85
CA ASN A 273 -12.65 6.66 -7.84
C ASN A 273 -14.17 6.97 -7.93
N PRO A 274 -15.12 6.03 -7.71
CA PRO A 274 -16.54 6.35 -7.84
C PRO A 274 -16.99 7.32 -6.74
N ILE A 275 -16.41 7.18 -5.54
CA ILE A 275 -16.64 8.07 -4.39
C ILE A 275 -16.03 9.46 -4.68
N PHE A 276 -14.77 9.51 -5.12
CA PHE A 276 -14.07 10.78 -5.35
C PHE A 276 -14.63 11.57 -6.53
N LEU A 277 -15.03 10.91 -7.62
CA LEU A 277 -15.71 11.54 -8.76
C LEU A 277 -17.06 12.13 -8.38
N SER A 278 -17.75 11.51 -7.42
CA SER A 278 -19.01 12.01 -6.86
C SER A 278 -18.82 13.15 -5.84
N ALA A 279 -17.57 13.48 -5.49
CA ALA A 279 -17.23 14.55 -4.55
C ALA A 279 -16.15 15.52 -5.13
N PRO A 280 -16.46 16.32 -6.17
CA PRO A 280 -15.47 17.19 -6.83
C PRO A 280 -14.75 18.17 -5.90
N GLN A 281 -15.44 18.63 -4.85
CA GLN A 281 -14.89 19.49 -3.80
C GLN A 281 -13.63 18.89 -3.16
N VAL A 282 -13.65 17.58 -2.86
CA VAL A 282 -12.52 16.85 -2.28
C VAL A 282 -11.43 16.65 -3.33
N GLY A 283 -11.79 16.45 -4.60
CA GLY A 283 -10.84 16.46 -5.72
C GLY A 283 -10.00 17.75 -5.76
N HIS A 284 -10.64 18.92 -5.61
CA HIS A 284 -9.93 20.20 -5.52
C HIS A 284 -8.99 20.27 -4.31
N TRP A 285 -9.41 19.75 -3.15
CA TRP A 285 -8.53 19.69 -1.97
C TRP A 285 -7.32 18.79 -2.19
N ILE A 286 -7.50 17.64 -2.84
CA ILE A 286 -6.41 16.74 -3.23
C ILE A 286 -5.41 17.49 -4.13
N VAL A 287 -5.88 18.24 -5.13
CA VAL A 287 -5.02 19.04 -6.01
C VAL A 287 -4.24 20.11 -5.24
N VAL A 288 -4.92 20.85 -4.35
CA VAL A 288 -4.29 21.92 -3.57
C VAL A 288 -3.23 21.35 -2.63
N ILE A 289 -3.57 20.32 -1.84
CA ILE A 289 -2.63 19.69 -0.90
C ILE A 289 -1.47 19.03 -1.64
N GLY A 290 -1.74 18.33 -2.76
CA GLY A 290 -0.70 17.72 -3.58
C GLY A 290 0.27 18.77 -4.15
N SER A 291 -0.25 19.90 -4.63
CA SER A 291 0.57 21.00 -5.18
C SER A 291 1.44 21.65 -4.11
N ILE A 292 0.86 21.97 -2.95
CA ILE A 292 1.60 22.56 -1.83
C ILE A 292 2.65 21.56 -1.33
N THR A 293 2.32 20.28 -1.20
CA THR A 293 3.27 19.23 -0.80
C THR A 293 4.41 19.10 -1.80
N ALA A 294 4.11 19.09 -3.10
CA ALA A 294 5.10 19.00 -4.16
C ALA A 294 6.13 20.14 -4.08
N PHE A 295 5.63 21.38 -4.00
CA PHE A 295 6.47 22.58 -3.95
C PHE A 295 7.26 22.69 -2.64
N PHE A 296 6.59 22.45 -1.51
CA PHE A 296 7.21 22.50 -0.19
C PHE A 296 8.35 21.48 -0.07
N ALA A 297 8.09 20.22 -0.44
CA ALA A 297 9.08 19.16 -0.30
C ALA A 297 10.27 19.36 -1.25
N ALA A 298 10.05 19.83 -2.47
CA ALA A 298 11.14 20.17 -3.40
C ALA A 298 12.04 21.27 -2.81
N THR A 299 11.43 22.33 -2.26
CA THR A 299 12.16 23.45 -1.65
C THR A 299 12.97 22.98 -0.44
N VAL A 300 12.36 22.22 0.47
CA VAL A 300 13.07 21.70 1.66
C VAL A 300 14.20 20.73 1.27
N GLY A 301 13.99 19.93 0.21
CA GLY A 301 14.98 19.01 -0.34
C GLY A 301 16.27 19.69 -0.80
N LEU A 302 16.20 20.90 -1.36
CA LEU A 302 17.38 21.69 -1.80
C LEU A 302 18.30 22.11 -0.65
N PHE A 303 17.75 22.23 0.56
CA PHE A 303 18.48 22.64 1.76
C PHE A 303 18.86 21.45 2.66
N GLN A 304 18.66 20.20 2.21
CA GLN A 304 19.11 19.03 2.96
C GLN A 304 20.58 18.71 2.66
N ASN A 305 21.37 18.49 3.72
CA ASN A 305 22.77 18.07 3.61
C ASN A 305 22.95 16.54 3.59
N ASP A 306 21.91 15.79 3.98
CA ASP A 306 21.93 14.32 4.02
C ASP A 306 21.27 13.75 2.75
N ILE A 307 22.00 12.91 2.01
CA ILE A 307 21.51 12.35 0.75
C ILE A 307 20.23 11.52 0.93
N LYS A 308 20.09 10.74 2.00
CA LYS A 308 18.87 9.97 2.27
C LYS A 308 17.69 10.90 2.52
N LYS A 309 17.88 12.02 3.22
CA LYS A 309 16.83 13.02 3.43
C LYS A 309 16.46 13.77 2.15
N VAL A 310 17.43 14.14 1.32
CA VAL A 310 17.16 14.70 -0.03
C VAL A 310 16.28 13.73 -0.81
N LEU A 311 16.62 12.45 -0.78
CA LEU A 311 15.86 11.40 -1.45
C LEU A 311 14.45 11.25 -0.85
N ALA A 312 14.29 11.32 0.48
CA ALA A 312 12.98 11.26 1.11
C ALA A 312 12.07 12.43 0.68
N TYR A 313 12.58 13.66 0.69
CA TYR A 313 11.81 14.84 0.28
C TYR A 313 11.50 14.84 -1.22
N SER A 314 12.40 14.31 -2.05
CA SER A 314 12.10 14.06 -3.46
C SER A 314 10.92 13.10 -3.60
N THR A 315 10.84 12.03 -2.81
CA THR A 315 9.64 11.15 -2.80
C THR A 315 8.39 11.89 -2.35
N VAL A 316 8.44 12.67 -1.25
CA VAL A 316 7.28 13.48 -0.82
C VAL A 316 6.79 14.38 -1.96
N SER A 317 7.73 15.00 -2.70
CA SER A 317 7.40 15.87 -3.81
C SER A 317 6.72 15.12 -4.97
N GLN A 318 7.26 13.96 -5.36
CA GLN A 318 6.69 13.14 -6.44
C GLN A 318 5.30 12.58 -6.10
N LEU A 319 5.09 12.18 -4.85
CA LEU A 319 3.75 11.80 -4.37
C LEU A 319 2.78 12.99 -4.45
N GLY A 320 3.23 14.21 -4.15
CA GLY A 320 2.45 15.42 -4.34
C GLY A 320 1.97 15.58 -5.79
N TYR A 321 2.85 15.36 -6.78
CA TYR A 321 2.47 15.36 -8.20
C TYR A 321 1.46 14.25 -8.55
N MET A 322 1.63 13.06 -7.99
CA MET A 322 0.66 11.97 -8.18
C MET A 322 -0.70 12.32 -7.58
N PHE A 323 -0.74 12.97 -6.41
CA PHE A 323 -1.98 13.47 -5.80
C PHE A 323 -2.65 14.51 -6.69
N VAL A 324 -1.90 15.46 -7.25
CA VAL A 324 -2.45 16.44 -8.22
C VAL A 324 -3.14 15.74 -9.38
N ALA A 325 -2.50 14.72 -9.97
CA ALA A 325 -3.10 13.94 -11.04
C ALA A 325 -4.40 13.23 -10.59
N MET A 326 -4.40 12.60 -9.42
CA MET A 326 -5.58 11.92 -8.88
C MET A 326 -6.74 12.89 -8.60
N GLY A 327 -6.46 14.04 -7.98
CA GLY A 327 -7.47 15.05 -7.65
C GLY A 327 -8.05 15.76 -8.87
N ALA A 328 -7.26 15.87 -9.95
CA ALA A 328 -7.72 16.40 -11.23
C ALA A 328 -8.48 15.37 -12.09
N GLY A 329 -8.68 14.14 -11.59
CA GLY A 329 -9.32 13.05 -12.32
C GLY A 329 -8.43 12.36 -13.37
N ALA A 330 -7.14 12.71 -13.44
CA ALA A 330 -6.15 12.11 -14.33
C ALA A 330 -5.55 10.82 -13.73
N TYR A 331 -6.41 9.87 -13.33
CA TYR A 331 -6.02 8.65 -12.62
C TYR A 331 -4.95 7.82 -13.36
N VAL A 332 -5.08 7.68 -14.68
CA VAL A 332 -4.10 6.94 -15.50
C VAL A 332 -2.72 7.61 -15.45
N ALA A 333 -2.65 8.94 -15.54
CA ALA A 333 -1.39 9.67 -15.45
C ALA A 333 -0.77 9.54 -14.06
N GLY A 334 -1.57 9.61 -13.00
CA GLY A 334 -1.10 9.40 -11.63
C GLY A 334 -0.55 8.00 -11.40
N LEU A 335 -1.23 6.96 -11.90
CA LEU A 335 -0.78 5.56 -11.79
C LEU A 335 0.44 5.27 -12.66
N PHE A 336 0.53 5.86 -13.85
CA PHE A 336 1.70 5.77 -14.70
C PHE A 336 2.92 6.39 -14.03
N HIS A 337 2.77 7.59 -13.46
CA HIS A 337 3.82 8.23 -12.67
C HIS A 337 4.22 7.37 -11.46
N LEU A 338 3.25 6.80 -10.73
CA LEU A 338 3.55 5.90 -9.62
C LEU A 338 4.50 4.76 -10.03
N MET A 339 4.24 4.11 -11.16
CA MET A 339 5.11 3.05 -11.67
C MET A 339 6.49 3.56 -12.07
N THR A 340 6.58 4.64 -12.86
CA THR A 340 7.88 5.17 -13.29
C THR A 340 8.71 5.63 -12.09
N HIS A 341 8.08 6.27 -11.10
CA HIS A 341 8.71 6.61 -9.84
C HIS A 341 9.21 5.36 -9.11
N ALA A 342 8.39 4.31 -8.99
CA ALA A 342 8.76 3.08 -8.29
C ALA A 342 10.01 2.41 -8.91
N PHE A 343 10.09 2.36 -10.25
CA PHE A 343 11.26 1.82 -10.94
C PHE A 343 12.50 2.72 -10.81
N LEU A 344 12.37 4.02 -11.03
CA LEU A 344 13.51 4.94 -10.99
C LEU A 344 14.08 5.13 -9.58
N ARG A 345 13.26 4.95 -8.54
CA ARG A 345 13.70 5.03 -7.14
C ARG A 345 14.44 3.80 -6.64
N LEU A 346 14.32 2.69 -7.36
CA LEU A 346 14.97 1.44 -7.00
C LEU A 346 16.48 1.48 -7.29
N PHE A 347 16.90 2.28 -8.29
CA PHE A 347 18.28 2.46 -8.73
C PHE A 347 18.90 3.73 -8.13
#